data_AF-A0A847C1E7-F1
#
_entry.id   AF-A0A847C1E7-F1
#
_cell.length_a   1.000
_cell.length_b   1.000
_cell.length_c   1.000
_cell.angle_alpha   90.00
_cell.angle_beta   90.00
_cell.angle_gamma   90.00
#
_symmetry.space_group_name_H-M   'P 1'
#
loop_
_entity.id
_entity.type
_entity.pdbx_description
1 polymer ?
#
loop_
_entity_poly.entity_id
_entity_poly.type
_entity_poly.pdbx_seq_one_letter_code
_entity_poly.pdbx_strand_id
1 'polypeptide(L)'
;MTLVRLLEAMGKWRGNGLPVGLIVAGLLLIFEALFVNHDQAHTAMEKIPGFWSIFGFLSCVVIVFFSKWLAHVGILKPEDYYDE
;
A
#
# COMPACT_ATOMS: atom_id res chain seq x y z
N MET A 1 -12.86 29.01 -11.19
CA MET A 1 -13.15 27.84 -12.05
C MET A 1 -11.97 26.87 -12.20
N THR A 2 -10.77 27.17 -11.67
CA THR A 2 -9.58 26.31 -11.72
C THR A 2 -9.57 25.19 -10.67
N LEU A 3 -10.08 25.46 -9.47
CA LEU A 3 -10.11 24.47 -8.36
C LEU A 3 -11.02 23.26 -8.64
N VAL A 4 -12.17 23.48 -9.27
CA VAL A 4 -13.11 22.40 -9.60
C VAL A 4 -12.52 21.45 -10.63
N ARG A 5 -11.78 22.00 -11.63
CA ARG A 5 -11.06 21.20 -12.63
C ARG A 5 -9.92 20.38 -12.03
N LEU A 6 -9.27 20.88 -10.97
CA LEU A 6 -8.24 20.14 -10.24
C LEU A 6 -8.85 18.97 -9.44
N LEU A 7 -10.00 19.18 -8.80
CA LEU A 7 -10.73 18.11 -8.10
C LEU A 7 -11.23 17.02 -9.05
N GLU A 8 -11.80 17.40 -10.20
CA GLU A 8 -12.21 16.44 -11.23
C GLU A 8 -11.01 15.65 -11.80
N ALA A 9 -9.87 16.32 -12.01
CA ALA A 9 -8.64 15.68 -12.47
C ALA A 9 -8.07 14.68 -11.43
N MET A 10 -8.13 15.01 -10.14
CA MET A 10 -7.76 14.09 -9.05
C MET A 10 -8.73 12.90 -8.94
N GLY A 11 -10.04 13.14 -9.12
CA GLY A 11 -11.06 12.09 -9.13
C GLY A 11 -10.86 11.09 -10.27
N LYS A 12 -10.41 11.56 -11.44
CA LYS A 12 -10.07 10.72 -12.60
C LYS A 12 -8.81 9.86 -12.38
N TRP A 13 -7.93 10.26 -11.47
CA TRP A 13 -6.72 9.52 -11.08
C TRP A 13 -7.00 8.36 -10.10
N ARG A 14 -8.23 8.26 -9.57
CA ARG A 14 -8.61 7.28 -8.53
C ARG A 14 -8.51 5.81 -8.97
N GLY A 15 -8.40 5.53 -10.27
CA GLY A 15 -8.26 4.17 -10.81
C GLY A 15 -6.84 3.60 -10.84
N ASN A 16 -5.80 4.42 -10.66
CA ASN A 16 -4.42 4.03 -10.95
C ASN A 16 -3.55 3.76 -9.69
N GLY A 17 -4.14 3.79 -8.49
CA GLY A 17 -3.37 3.57 -7.26
C GLY A 17 -2.81 2.14 -7.13
N LEU A 18 -3.56 1.14 -7.60
CA LEU A 18 -3.16 -0.27 -7.56
C LEU A 18 -1.93 -0.57 -8.45
N PRO A 19 -1.88 -0.17 -9.74
CA PRO A 19 -0.69 -0.39 -10.56
C PRO A 19 0.53 0.38 -10.05
N VAL A 20 0.35 1.60 -9.52
CA VAL A 20 1.47 2.37 -8.93
C VAL A 20 2.05 1.66 -7.71
N GLY A 21 1.21 1.12 -6.83
CA GLY A 21 1.67 0.33 -5.68
C GLY A 21 2.46 -0.92 -6.08
N LEU A 22 2.01 -1.63 -7.12
CA LEU A 22 2.69 -2.82 -7.64
C LEU A 22 4.05 -2.47 -8.29
N ILE A 23 4.13 -1.36 -9.02
CA ILE A 23 5.38 -0.88 -9.62
C ILE A 23 6.40 -0.52 -8.53
N VAL A 24 5.98 0.20 -7.49
CA VAL A 24 6.86 0.57 -6.37
C VAL A 24 7.33 -0.67 -5.61
N ALA A 25 6.44 -1.64 -5.35
CA ALA A 25 6.81 -2.90 -4.71
C ALA A 25 7.81 -3.71 -5.55
N GLY A 26 7.62 -3.77 -6.87
CA GLY A 26 8.55 -4.41 -7.79
C GLY A 26 9.93 -3.73 -7.82
N LEU A 27 9.96 -2.39 -7.78
CA LEU A 27 11.21 -1.63 -7.74
C LEU A 27 12.00 -1.89 -6.44
N LEU A 28 11.30 -1.96 -5.30
CA LEU A 28 11.91 -2.29 -4.00
C LEU A 28 12.48 -3.71 -3.99
N LEU A 29 11.79 -4.68 -4.59
CA LEU A 29 12.30 -6.05 -4.73
C LEU A 29 13.58 -6.12 -5.57
N ILE A 30 13.61 -5.40 -6.69
CA ILE A 30 14.80 -5.31 -7.55
C ILE A 30 15.94 -4.61 -6.81
N PHE A 31 15.64 -3.56 -6.04
CA PHE A 31 16.64 -2.84 -5.26
C PHE A 31 17.27 -3.73 -4.18
N GLU A 32 16.46 -4.46 -3.41
CA GLU A 32 16.97 -5.46 -2.45
C GLU A 32 17.83 -6.51 -3.14
N ALA A 33 17.35 -7.11 -4.24
CA ALA A 33 18.07 -8.17 -4.94
C ALA A 33 19.44 -7.73 -5.51
N LEU A 34 19.60 -6.44 -5.83
CA LEU A 34 20.84 -5.91 -6.41
C LEU A 34 21.79 -5.30 -5.36
N PHE A 35 21.29 -4.76 -4.25
CA PHE A 35 22.11 -4.02 -3.27
C PHE A 35 22.37 -4.78 -1.97
N VAL A 36 21.59 -5.81 -1.62
CA VAL A 36 21.82 -6.60 -0.41
C VAL A 36 22.82 -7.72 -0.69
N ASN A 37 24.01 -7.60 -0.09
CA ASN A 37 25.01 -8.68 -0.06
C ASN A 37 24.67 -9.64 1.11
N HIS A 38 24.40 -10.90 0.80
CA HIS A 38 24.03 -11.95 1.76
C HIS A 38 25.24 -12.56 2.53
N ASP A 39 26.28 -11.77 2.79
CA ASP A 39 27.59 -12.28 3.25
C ASP A 39 27.62 -12.60 4.77
N GLN A 40 26.62 -12.16 5.57
CA GLN A 40 26.57 -12.39 7.02
C GLN A 40 25.22 -12.90 7.57
N ALA A 41 24.51 -13.76 6.82
CA ALA A 41 23.25 -14.34 7.29
C ALA A 41 23.46 -15.37 8.42
N HIS A 42 23.10 -15.02 9.66
CA HIS A 42 23.10 -15.94 10.82
C HIS A 42 21.78 -16.71 10.97
N THR A 43 20.75 -16.41 10.17
CA THR A 43 19.43 -17.05 10.26
C THR A 43 18.92 -17.45 8.87
N ALA A 44 18.41 -18.68 8.72
CA ALA A 44 18.01 -19.26 7.43
C ALA A 44 16.98 -18.45 6.62
N MET A 45 16.21 -17.57 7.29
CA MET A 45 15.21 -16.70 6.67
C MET A 45 15.82 -15.47 5.96
N GLU A 46 16.99 -14.99 6.40
CA GLU A 46 17.70 -13.83 5.81
C GLU A 46 18.44 -14.18 4.51
N LYS A 47 18.45 -15.47 4.17
CA LYS A 47 19.05 -15.96 2.92
C LYS A 47 18.11 -15.84 1.72
N ILE A 48 16.83 -15.52 1.94
CA ILE A 48 15.85 -15.35 0.87
C ILE A 48 15.93 -13.91 0.38
N PRO A 49 16.41 -13.66 -0.86
CA PRO A 49 16.43 -12.31 -1.42
C PRO A 49 15.00 -11.77 -1.53
N GLY A 50 14.77 -10.56 -1.00
CA GLY A 50 13.48 -9.88 -1.05
C GLY A 50 12.53 -10.18 0.13
N PHE A 51 12.96 -10.88 1.18
CA PHE A 51 12.12 -11.17 2.35
C PHE A 51 11.54 -9.90 2.97
N TRP A 52 12.36 -8.86 3.16
CA TRP A 52 11.93 -7.60 3.77
C TRP A 52 10.95 -6.83 2.90
N SER A 53 11.18 -6.81 1.58
CA SER A 53 10.27 -6.19 0.62
C SER A 53 8.90 -6.88 0.59
N ILE A 54 8.88 -8.23 0.59
CA ILE A 54 7.63 -9.01 0.64
C ILE A 54 6.91 -8.76 1.96
N PHE A 55 7.62 -8.82 3.09
CA PHE A 55 7.05 -8.62 4.41
C PHE A 55 6.44 -7.22 4.56
N GLY A 56 7.14 -6.16 4.12
CA GLY A 56 6.63 -4.79 4.14
C GLY A 56 5.40 -4.60 3.25
N PHE A 57 5.43 -5.14 2.03
CA PHE A 57 4.29 -5.08 1.11
C PHE A 57 3.07 -5.82 1.69
N LEU A 58 3.27 -7.03 2.19
CA LEU A 58 2.20 -7.84 2.78
C LEU A 58 1.61 -7.16 4.02
N SER A 59 2.46 -6.58 4.88
CA SER A 59 2.03 -5.81 6.05
C SER A 59 1.13 -4.63 5.67
N CYS A 60 1.49 -3.91 4.61
CA CYS A 60 0.68 -2.81 4.09
C CYS A 60 -0.72 -3.30 3.62
N VAL A 61 -0.76 -4.39 2.85
CA VAL A 61 -2.03 -5.00 2.39
C VAL A 61 -2.90 -5.43 3.57
N VAL A 62 -2.28 -6.09 4.56
CA VAL A 62 -2.97 -6.55 5.78
C VAL A 62 -3.57 -5.37 6.54
N ILE A 63 -2.82 -4.29 6.76
CA ILE A 63 -3.31 -3.11 7.49
C ILE A 63 -4.46 -2.45 6.73
N VAL A 64 -4.38 -2.30 5.41
CA VAL A 64 -5.48 -1.73 4.59
C VAL A 64 -6.75 -2.57 4.70
N PHE A 65 -6.61 -3.90 4.57
CA PHE A 65 -7.75 -4.80 4.65
C PHE A 65 -8.37 -4.79 6.05
N PHE A 66 -7.53 -4.83 7.09
CA PHE A 66 -7.96 -4.75 8.48
C PHE A 66 -8.65 -3.41 8.78
N SER A 67 -8.12 -2.30 8.25
CA SER A 67 -8.72 -0.97 8.41
C SER A 67 -10.09 -0.88 7.73
N LYS A 68 -10.24 -1.45 6.53
CA LYS A 68 -11.54 -1.54 5.84
C LYS A 68 -12.52 -2.43 6.58
N TRP A 69 -12.06 -3.56 7.09
CA TRP A 69 -12.90 -4.46 7.87
C TRP A 69 -13.41 -3.78 9.15
N LEU A 70 -12.52 -3.11 9.89
CA LEU A 70 -12.87 -2.33 11.07
C LEU A 70 -13.86 -1.20 10.73
N ALA A 71 -13.69 -0.56 9.58
CA ALA A 71 -14.63 0.45 9.10
C ALA A 71 -16.03 -0.17 8.86
N HIS A 72 -16.11 -1.32 8.20
CA HIS A 72 -17.36 -2.06 7.95
C HIS A 72 -18.05 -2.60 9.21
N VAL A 73 -17.29 -2.89 10.26
CA VAL A 73 -17.82 -3.35 11.55
C VAL A 73 -18.66 -2.27 12.26
N GLY A 74 -18.65 -1.03 11.77
CA GLY A 74 -19.60 0.01 12.20
C GLY A 74 -18.96 1.23 12.84
N ILE A 75 -17.65 1.44 12.68
CA ILE A 75 -16.99 2.71 13.03
C ILE A 75 -17.39 3.84 12.06
N LEU A 76 -17.81 3.50 10.85
CA LEU A 76 -18.35 4.49 9.91
C LEU A 76 -19.72 4.98 10.41
N LYS A 77 -19.76 6.25 10.81
CA LYS A 77 -20.99 6.98 11.09
C LYS A 77 -21.83 7.07 9.80
N PRO A 78 -23.14 6.80 9.85
CA PRO A 78 -24.02 7.01 8.70
C PRO A 78 -23.93 8.46 8.20
N GLU A 79 -23.94 8.63 6.87
CA GLU A 79 -23.81 9.93 6.21
C GLU A 79 -25.00 10.86 6.49
N ASP A 80 -26.17 10.30 6.82
CA ASP A 80 -27.41 11.02 7.17
C ASP A 80 -27.32 11.85 8.47
N TYR A 81 -26.21 11.82 9.22
CA TYR A 81 -26.09 12.56 10.48
C TYR A 81 -26.08 14.10 10.32
N TYR A 82 -25.84 14.61 9.12
CA TYR A 82 -25.84 16.05 8.82
C TYR A 82 -27.06 16.49 8.00
N ASP A 83 -27.97 15.58 7.68
CA ASP A 83 -29.20 15.86 6.94
C ASP A 83 -30.39 16.24 7.86
N GLU A 84 -30.11 16.43 9.17
CA GLU A 84 -31.02 17.05 10.16
C GLU A 84 -30.48 18.39 10.67
#